data_AF-A0A4R4BP22-F1
#
_entry.id   AF-A0A4R4BP22-F1
#
_cell.length_a   1.000
_cell.length_b   1.000
_cell.length_c   1.000
_cell.angle_alpha   90.00
_cell.angle_beta   90.00
_cell.angle_gamma   90.00
#
_symmetry.space_group_name_H-M   'P 1'
#
loop_
_entity.id
_entity.type
_entity.pdbx_description
1 polymer ?
#
loop_
_entity_poly.entity_id
_entity_poly.type
_entity_poly.pdbx_seq_one_letter_code
_entity_poly.pdbx_strand_id
1 'polypeptide(L)'
;MNIRAKLVALVVAVVALVLGASSLYVVMQAPVERIESERRILDTVKNGMYNLSIETNRLSTAMFSRSKLRFEEAQNRYREVFTRINEVSYLRRDATLREALEIIERLQKLNEENLKNVDQIFKELYANTEELFVSVDRMTFRRILTDDPLNKDGNLRMQALFNLNRLESAIGILNDSLDSSIKVIDEQSLVIDDRIAQIRRQSLFVTLGVIAVFVVLTTVAALLFSGTIARSVVSIVGGIRSLSEGDLTVE
;
A
#
# COMPACT_ATOMS: atom_id res chain seq x y z
N MET A 1 -21.58 21.21 -46.51
CA MET A 1 -21.59 21.68 -45.10
C MET A 1 -21.34 23.18 -45.07
N ASN A 2 -22.22 23.95 -44.44
CA ASN A 2 -22.03 25.39 -44.22
C ASN A 2 -20.74 25.66 -43.42
N ILE A 3 -20.09 26.80 -43.66
CA ILE A 3 -18.87 27.23 -42.94
C ILE A 3 -19.06 27.16 -41.42
N ARG A 4 -20.25 27.52 -40.93
CA ARG A 4 -20.63 27.40 -39.51
C ARG A 4 -20.54 25.96 -39.00
N ALA A 5 -21.00 24.98 -39.77
CA ALA A 5 -20.96 23.57 -39.37
C ALA A 5 -19.51 23.05 -39.28
N LYS A 6 -18.61 23.51 -40.17
CA LYS A 6 -17.17 23.17 -40.10
C LYS A 6 -16.49 23.75 -38.86
N LEU A 7 -16.80 25.01 -38.52
CA LEU A 7 -16.31 25.67 -37.30
C LEU A 7 -16.79 24.95 -36.03
N VAL A 8 -18.09 24.63 -35.96
CA VAL A 8 -18.65 23.88 -34.83
C VAL A 8 -18.01 22.50 -34.71
N ALA A 9 -17.81 21.78 -35.83
CA ALA A 9 -17.13 20.48 -35.82
C ALA A 9 -15.69 20.57 -35.27
N LEU A 10 -14.95 21.64 -35.62
CA LEU A 10 -13.59 21.85 -35.11
C LEU A 10 -13.59 22.10 -33.59
N VAL A 11 -14.50 22.93 -33.09
CA VAL A 11 -14.63 23.20 -31.65
C VAL A 11 -15.01 21.92 -30.89
N VAL A 12 -16.00 21.17 -31.38
CA VAL A 12 -16.41 19.89 -30.78
C VAL A 12 -15.25 18.89 -30.79
N ALA A 13 -14.48 18.82 -31.87
CA ALA A 13 -13.30 17.95 -31.95
C ALA A 13 -12.25 18.33 -30.90
N VAL A 14 -11.95 19.62 -30.71
CA VAL A 14 -11.01 20.10 -29.68
C VAL A 14 -11.52 19.76 -28.27
N VAL A 15 -12.81 20.00 -27.98
CA VAL A 15 -13.40 19.65 -26.68
C VAL A 15 -13.34 18.14 -26.43
N ALA A 16 -13.72 17.33 -27.41
CA ALA A 16 -13.64 15.87 -27.33
C ALA A 16 -12.20 15.40 -27.07
N LEU A 17 -11.21 16.10 -27.61
CA LEU A 17 -9.79 15.80 -27.45
C LEU A 17 -9.32 16.11 -26.02
N VAL A 18 -9.67 17.27 -25.49
CA VAL A 18 -9.34 17.65 -24.09
C VAL A 18 -9.98 16.67 -23.12
N LEU A 19 -11.26 16.33 -23.33
CA LEU A 19 -11.97 15.35 -22.51
C LEU A 19 -11.32 13.95 -22.65
N GLY A 20 -11.02 13.51 -23.87
CA GLY A 20 -10.39 12.22 -24.12
C GLY A 20 -9.00 12.09 -23.50
N ALA A 21 -8.17 13.13 -23.62
CA ALA A 21 -6.85 13.18 -22.98
C ALA A 21 -6.96 13.15 -21.45
N SER A 22 -7.91 13.91 -20.88
CA SER A 22 -8.16 13.91 -19.43
C SER A 22 -8.64 12.55 -18.93
N SER A 23 -9.59 11.92 -19.63
CA SER A 23 -10.06 10.57 -19.30
C SER A 23 -8.96 9.53 -19.40
N LEU A 24 -8.12 9.59 -20.44
CA LEU A 24 -7.01 8.67 -20.62
C LEU A 24 -6.00 8.79 -19.48
N TYR A 25 -5.67 10.03 -19.08
CA TYR A 25 -4.77 10.28 -17.96
C TYR A 25 -5.30 9.67 -16.66
N VAL A 26 -6.59 9.86 -16.35
CA VAL A 26 -7.24 9.27 -15.17
C VAL A 26 -7.20 7.74 -15.22
N VAL A 27 -7.53 7.13 -16.37
CA VAL A 27 -7.47 5.67 -16.54
C VAL A 27 -6.05 5.14 -16.35
N MET A 28 -5.04 5.88 -16.80
CA MET A 28 -3.64 5.50 -16.62
C MET A 28 -3.14 5.69 -15.18
N GLN A 29 -3.70 6.62 -14.41
CA GLN A 29 -3.35 6.82 -13.00
C GLN A 29 -4.07 5.88 -12.04
N ALA A 30 -5.26 5.38 -12.37
CA ALA A 30 -6.01 4.48 -11.48
C ALA A 30 -5.19 3.27 -10.95
N PRO A 31 -4.35 2.60 -11.77
CA PRO A 31 -3.37 1.62 -11.29
C PRO A 31 -2.45 2.12 -10.17
N VAL A 32 -1.92 3.34 -10.31
CA VAL A 32 -0.93 3.93 -9.40
C VAL A 32 -1.56 4.19 -8.04
N GLU A 33 -2.75 4.79 -8.00
CA GLU A 33 -3.47 5.04 -6.74
C GLU A 33 -3.79 3.74 -6.01
N ARG A 34 -4.18 2.70 -6.76
CA ARG A 34 -4.45 1.38 -6.19
C ARG A 34 -3.19 0.76 -5.61
N ILE A 35 -2.06 0.84 -6.31
CA ILE A 35 -0.78 0.36 -5.79
C ILE A 35 -0.38 1.13 -4.51
N GLU A 36 -0.52 2.45 -4.48
CA GLU A 36 -0.21 3.25 -3.28
C GLU A 36 -1.13 2.91 -2.09
N SER A 37 -2.39 2.59 -2.35
CA SER A 37 -3.30 2.11 -1.30
C SER A 37 -2.87 0.76 -0.74
N GLU A 38 -2.45 -0.17 -1.61
CA GLU A 38 -1.97 -1.50 -1.19
C GLU A 38 -0.61 -1.40 -0.49
N ARG A 39 0.28 -0.49 -0.91
CA ARG A 39 1.56 -0.20 -0.23
C ARG A 39 1.38 0.29 1.20
N ARG A 40 0.34 1.10 1.47
CA ARG A 40 -0.01 1.54 2.84
C ARG A 40 -0.44 0.39 3.76
N ILE A 41 -0.91 -0.73 3.21
CA ILE A 41 -1.19 -1.94 4.00
C ILE A 41 0.12 -2.49 4.59
N LEU A 42 1.21 -2.50 3.81
CA LEU A 42 2.52 -2.93 4.29
C LEU A 42 3.08 -2.03 5.39
N ASP A 43 2.88 -0.71 5.27
CA ASP A 43 3.23 0.24 6.33
C ASP A 43 2.45 -0.05 7.62
N THR A 44 1.16 -0.42 7.49
CA THR A 44 0.32 -0.80 8.63
C THR A 44 0.83 -2.09 9.29
N VAL A 45 1.21 -3.08 8.49
CA VAL A 45 1.81 -4.34 8.94
C VAL A 45 3.08 -4.09 9.74
N LYS A 46 3.98 -3.26 9.20
CA LYS A 46 5.22 -2.86 9.87
C LYS A 46 4.95 -2.20 11.22
N ASN A 47 3.99 -1.28 11.29
CA ASN A 47 3.59 -0.64 12.55
C ASN A 47 3.00 -1.66 13.55
N GLY A 48 2.26 -2.66 13.05
CA GLY A 48 1.79 -3.78 13.86
C GLY A 48 2.93 -4.60 14.47
N MET A 49 3.98 -4.87 13.70
CA MET A 49 5.19 -5.56 14.16
C MET A 49 5.95 -4.77 15.23
N TYR A 50 6.15 -3.46 15.04
CA TYR A 50 6.76 -2.60 16.04
C TYR A 50 5.97 -2.60 17.35
N ASN A 51 4.65 -2.43 17.28
CA ASN A 51 3.80 -2.46 18.46
C ASN A 51 3.86 -3.81 19.19
N LEU A 52 3.86 -4.91 18.45
CA LEU A 52 4.01 -6.24 19.03
C LEU A 52 5.37 -6.41 19.72
N SER A 53 6.46 -5.97 19.11
CA SER A 53 7.79 -6.02 19.74
C SER A 53 7.85 -5.17 21.01
N ILE A 54 7.26 -3.97 21.02
CA ILE A 54 7.19 -3.12 22.21
C ILE A 54 6.45 -3.83 23.35
N GLU A 55 5.25 -4.37 23.09
CA GLU A 55 4.47 -5.03 24.14
C GLU A 55 5.06 -6.39 24.55
N THR A 56 5.76 -7.09 23.65
CA THR A 56 6.54 -8.30 23.98
C THR A 56 7.67 -7.97 24.96
N ASN A 57 8.44 -6.90 24.69
CA ASN A 57 9.49 -6.43 25.60
C ASN A 57 8.93 -5.96 26.95
N ARG A 58 7.68 -5.51 26.98
CA ARG A 58 7.01 -5.13 28.23
C ARG A 58 6.62 -6.31 29.10
N LEU A 59 6.57 -7.53 28.57
CA LEU A 59 6.30 -8.72 29.38
C LEU A 59 7.27 -8.86 30.54
N SER A 60 8.56 -8.53 30.34
CA SER A 60 9.59 -8.65 31.38
C SER A 60 9.65 -7.49 32.38
N THR A 61 9.09 -6.34 32.04
CA THR A 61 9.24 -5.11 32.82
C THR A 61 7.96 -4.65 33.51
N ALA A 62 6.79 -5.00 32.98
CA ALA A 62 5.50 -4.63 33.54
C ALA A 62 4.93 -5.71 34.49
N MET A 63 3.85 -5.36 35.19
CA MET A 63 3.11 -6.30 36.03
C MET A 63 2.39 -7.35 35.17
N PHE A 64 2.34 -8.61 35.62
CA PHE A 64 1.74 -9.74 34.87
C PHE A 64 0.34 -9.44 34.31
N SER A 65 -0.58 -8.94 35.15
CA SER A 65 -1.97 -8.67 34.73
C SER A 65 -2.05 -7.68 33.56
N ARG A 66 -1.28 -6.60 33.65
CA ARG A 66 -1.25 -5.54 32.64
C ARG A 66 -0.49 -5.94 31.39
N SER A 67 0.62 -6.67 31.56
CA SER A 67 1.46 -7.10 30.43
C SER A 67 0.76 -8.18 29.61
N LYS A 68 0.07 -9.13 30.26
CA LYS A 68 -0.75 -10.15 29.60
C LYS A 68 -1.82 -9.53 28.70
N LEU A 69 -2.66 -8.65 29.25
CA LEU A 69 -3.76 -8.05 28.50
C LEU A 69 -3.25 -7.27 27.28
N ARG A 70 -2.20 -6.46 27.46
CA ARG A 70 -1.61 -5.67 26.38
C ARG A 70 -0.95 -6.52 25.31
N PHE A 71 -0.28 -7.59 25.73
CA PHE A 71 0.33 -8.53 24.81
C PHE A 71 -0.74 -9.23 23.98
N GLU A 72 -1.81 -9.75 24.60
CA GLU A 72 -2.95 -10.37 23.90
C GLU A 72 -3.63 -9.40 22.92
N GLU A 73 -3.84 -8.14 23.32
CA GLU A 73 -4.35 -7.09 22.43
C GLU A 73 -3.40 -6.84 21.24
N ALA A 74 -2.10 -6.76 21.50
CA ALA A 74 -1.09 -6.56 20.45
C ALA A 74 -1.02 -7.76 19.50
N GLN A 75 -1.14 -8.99 19.99
CA GLN A 75 -1.22 -10.20 19.17
C GLN A 75 -2.43 -10.16 18.24
N ASN A 76 -3.60 -9.81 18.77
CA ASN A 76 -4.84 -9.77 18.00
C ASN A 76 -4.77 -8.69 16.91
N ARG A 77 -4.28 -7.49 17.25
CA ARG A 77 -4.06 -6.42 16.27
C ARG A 77 -3.03 -6.80 15.20
N TYR A 78 -1.94 -7.46 15.59
CA TYR A 78 -0.94 -7.98 14.66
C TYR A 78 -1.57 -8.94 13.65
N ARG A 79 -2.34 -9.93 14.12
CA ARG A 79 -3.04 -10.89 13.25
C ARG A 79 -4.04 -10.19 12.34
N GLU A 80 -4.86 -9.29 12.87
CA GLU A 80 -5.85 -8.53 12.11
C GLU A 80 -5.19 -7.75 10.97
N VAL A 81 -4.12 -7.00 11.28
CA VAL A 81 -3.41 -6.21 10.28
C VAL A 81 -2.81 -7.12 9.20
N PHE A 82 -2.28 -8.29 9.57
CA PHE A 82 -1.73 -9.24 8.62
C PHE A 82 -2.79 -9.84 7.69
N THR A 83 -4.04 -10.03 8.15
CA THR A 83 -5.11 -10.50 7.25
C THR A 83 -5.37 -9.57 6.08
N ARG A 84 -5.08 -8.28 6.22
CA ARG A 84 -5.20 -7.28 5.14
C ARG A 84 -4.19 -7.50 4.01
N ILE A 85 -3.10 -8.22 4.23
CA ILE A 85 -2.17 -8.60 3.14
C ILE A 85 -2.90 -9.48 2.09
N ASN A 86 -3.93 -10.21 2.48
CA ASN A 86 -4.74 -10.99 1.53
C ASN A 86 -5.60 -10.09 0.62
N GLU A 87 -5.87 -8.85 1.03
CA GLU A 87 -6.61 -7.86 0.22
C GLU A 87 -5.73 -7.22 -0.86
N VAL A 88 -4.40 -7.35 -0.74
CA VAL A 88 -3.43 -6.86 -1.71
C VAL A 88 -3.55 -7.69 -2.99
N SER A 89 -4.12 -7.09 -4.03
CA SER A 89 -4.53 -7.77 -5.25
C SER A 89 -3.75 -7.30 -6.48
N TYR A 90 -3.43 -6.01 -6.53
CA TYR A 90 -2.80 -5.37 -7.68
C TYR A 90 -1.29 -5.60 -7.66
N LEU A 91 -0.64 -5.43 -6.50
CA LEU A 91 0.77 -5.76 -6.31
C LEU A 91 1.06 -7.21 -6.69
N ARG A 92 0.15 -8.16 -6.41
CA ARG A 92 0.34 -9.59 -6.76
C ARG A 92 0.35 -9.89 -8.26
N ARG A 93 -0.06 -8.96 -9.12
CA ARG A 93 -0.08 -9.17 -10.57
C ARG A 93 1.31 -9.06 -11.20
N ASP A 94 2.20 -8.31 -10.56
CA ASP A 94 3.59 -8.17 -11.00
C ASP A 94 4.43 -9.28 -10.33
N ALA A 95 5.23 -10.00 -11.13
CA ALA A 95 5.96 -11.17 -10.63
C ALA A 95 6.94 -10.83 -9.51
N THR A 96 7.64 -9.69 -9.63
CA THR A 96 8.60 -9.22 -8.63
C THR A 96 7.90 -8.80 -7.34
N LEU A 97 6.79 -8.07 -7.46
CA LEU A 97 6.02 -7.62 -6.29
C LEU A 97 5.29 -8.78 -5.59
N ARG A 98 4.87 -9.80 -6.34
CA ARG A 98 4.32 -11.03 -5.77
C ARG A 98 5.35 -11.78 -4.95
N GLU A 99 6.57 -11.95 -5.45
CA GLU A 99 7.65 -12.59 -4.70
C GLU A 99 7.96 -11.85 -3.38
N ALA A 100 7.98 -10.51 -3.44
CA ALA A 100 8.11 -9.66 -2.26
C ALA A 100 7.02 -9.93 -1.22
N LEU A 101 5.75 -10.03 -1.65
CA LEU A 101 4.63 -10.34 -0.76
C LEU A 101 4.71 -11.77 -0.19
N GLU A 102 5.11 -12.75 -0.99
CA GLU A 102 5.30 -14.14 -0.53
C GLU A 102 6.42 -14.25 0.51
N ILE A 103 7.48 -13.44 0.40
CA ILE A 103 8.50 -13.31 1.46
C ILE A 103 7.87 -12.80 2.75
N ILE A 104 7.06 -11.74 2.69
CA ILE A 104 6.38 -11.15 3.86
C ILE A 104 5.42 -12.17 4.52
N GLU A 105 4.67 -12.94 3.74
CA GLU A 105 3.79 -14.00 4.25
C GLU A 105 4.54 -15.15 4.92
N ARG A 106 5.72 -15.54 4.39
CA ARG A 106 6.57 -16.54 5.04
C ARG A 106 7.09 -16.03 6.39
N LEU A 107 7.49 -14.76 6.45
CA LEU A 107 7.92 -14.12 7.68
C LEU A 107 6.77 -14.05 8.71
N GLN A 108 5.53 -13.81 8.27
CA GLN A 108 4.37 -13.88 9.16
C GLN A 108 4.26 -15.24 9.85
N LYS A 109 4.35 -16.34 9.09
CA LYS A 109 4.25 -17.70 9.65
C LYS A 109 5.31 -17.96 10.69
N LEU A 110 6.56 -17.59 10.40
CA LEU A 110 7.68 -17.69 11.34
C LEU A 110 7.40 -16.89 12.63
N ASN A 111 6.93 -15.65 12.49
CA ASN A 111 6.59 -14.79 13.64
C ASN A 111 5.42 -15.37 14.44
N GLU A 112 4.41 -15.97 13.80
CA GLU A 112 3.29 -16.61 14.48
C GLU A 112 3.71 -17.84 15.29
N GLU A 113 4.64 -18.65 14.77
CA GLU A 113 5.22 -19.78 15.49
C GLU A 113 5.99 -19.31 16.73
N ASN A 114 6.86 -18.31 16.57
CA ASN A 114 7.60 -17.69 17.68
C ASN A 114 6.64 -17.08 18.71
N LEU A 115 5.56 -16.44 18.25
CA LEU A 115 4.56 -15.83 19.12
C LEU A 115 3.79 -16.86 19.95
N LYS A 116 3.42 -18.00 19.35
CA LYS A 116 2.80 -19.13 20.07
C LYS A 116 3.73 -19.67 21.16
N ASN A 117 5.02 -19.78 20.87
CA ASN A 117 6.01 -20.23 21.85
C ASN A 117 6.11 -19.26 23.04
N VAL A 118 6.16 -17.94 22.78
CA VAL A 118 6.16 -16.92 23.85
C VAL A 118 4.88 -17.01 24.70
N ASP A 119 3.71 -17.11 24.07
CA ASP A 119 2.42 -17.23 24.79
C ASP A 119 2.36 -18.49 25.67
N GLN A 120 2.82 -19.63 25.15
CA GLN A 120 2.86 -20.88 25.92
C GLN A 120 3.78 -20.76 27.13
N ILE A 121 5.02 -20.30 26.94
CA ILE A 121 5.99 -20.16 28.04
C ILE A 121 5.49 -19.13 29.08
N PHE A 122 4.86 -18.05 28.63
CA PHE A 122 4.27 -17.06 29.52
C PHE A 122 3.16 -17.66 30.39
N LYS A 123 2.29 -18.50 29.82
CA LYS A 123 1.24 -19.22 30.58
C LYS A 123 1.83 -20.20 31.58
N GLU A 124 2.86 -20.96 31.20
CA GLU A 124 3.59 -21.88 32.09
C GLU A 124 4.24 -21.11 33.25
N LEU A 125 4.89 -19.97 32.97
CA LEU A 125 5.48 -19.12 33.99
C LEU A 125 4.43 -18.54 34.93
N TYR A 126 3.30 -18.05 34.39
CA TYR A 126 2.20 -17.50 35.19
C TYR A 126 1.67 -18.53 36.18
N ALA A 127 1.37 -19.75 35.71
CA ALA A 127 0.84 -20.82 36.56
C ALA A 127 1.82 -21.20 37.69
N ASN A 128 3.11 -21.39 37.36
CA ASN A 128 4.13 -21.71 38.37
C ASN A 128 4.31 -20.57 39.40
N THR A 129 4.21 -19.32 38.95
CA THR A 129 4.37 -18.15 39.83
C THR A 129 3.13 -17.96 40.72
N GLU A 130 1.94 -18.25 40.20
CA GLU A 130 0.69 -18.20 40.97
C GLU A 130 0.70 -19.21 42.11
N GLU A 131 1.21 -20.42 41.86
CA GLU A 131 1.37 -21.45 42.90
C GLU A 131 2.44 -21.09 43.94
N LEU A 132 3.47 -20.32 43.56
CA LEU A 132 4.52 -19.86 44.48
C LEU A 132 4.09 -18.71 45.39
N PHE A 133 3.26 -17.78 44.89
CA PHE A 133 3.02 -16.49 45.54
C PHE A 133 1.54 -16.14 45.76
N VAL A 134 0.59 -16.99 45.35
CA VAL A 134 -0.88 -16.87 45.52
C VAL A 134 -1.52 -15.70 44.76
N SER A 135 -0.83 -14.58 44.53
CA SER A 135 -1.34 -13.43 43.76
C SER A 135 -0.25 -12.83 42.88
N VAL A 136 -0.29 -13.13 41.57
CA VAL A 136 0.71 -12.72 40.57
C VAL A 136 0.41 -11.42 39.86
N ASP A 137 -0.81 -10.92 39.92
CA ASP A 137 -1.27 -9.79 39.11
C ASP A 137 -0.45 -8.50 39.28
N ARG A 138 0.11 -8.29 40.47
CA ARG A 138 0.93 -7.12 40.82
C ARG A 138 2.43 -7.42 40.85
N MET A 139 2.83 -8.63 40.50
CA MET A 139 4.24 -9.01 40.41
C MET A 139 4.83 -8.65 39.06
N THR A 140 6.10 -8.27 39.10
CA THR A 140 6.97 -8.13 37.93
C THR A 140 7.96 -9.29 37.93
N PHE A 141 8.63 -9.55 36.81
CA PHE A 141 9.60 -10.65 36.73
C PHE A 141 10.75 -10.49 37.72
N ARG A 142 11.17 -9.26 37.98
CA ARG A 142 12.17 -8.95 39.02
C ARG A 142 11.75 -9.47 40.40
N ARG A 143 10.46 -9.37 40.75
CA ARG A 143 9.97 -9.83 42.05
C ARG A 143 9.99 -11.35 42.17
N ILE A 144 9.86 -12.09 41.08
CA ILE A 144 10.03 -13.55 41.07
C ILE A 144 11.46 -13.94 41.48
N LEU A 145 12.44 -13.12 41.10
CA LEU A 145 13.86 -13.33 41.43
C LEU A 145 14.21 -12.91 42.87
N THR A 146 13.62 -11.82 43.35
CA THR A 146 14.03 -11.18 44.62
C THR A 146 13.17 -11.52 45.81
N ASP A 147 11.88 -11.76 45.62
CA ASP A 147 10.94 -11.94 46.71
C ASP A 147 10.94 -13.40 47.17
N ASP A 148 10.77 -13.62 48.48
CA ASP A 148 10.62 -14.97 49.02
C ASP A 148 9.23 -15.53 48.71
N PRO A 149 9.12 -16.73 48.12
CA PRO A 149 7.83 -17.33 47.79
C PRO A 149 7.10 -17.79 49.06
N LEU A 150 5.77 -17.77 49.01
CA LEU A 150 4.91 -18.29 50.08
C LEU A 150 4.98 -19.82 50.12
N ASN A 151 5.01 -20.47 48.95
CA ASN A 151 5.27 -21.89 48.82
C ASN A 151 6.79 -22.14 48.74
N LYS A 152 7.32 -22.96 49.66
CA LYS A 152 8.74 -23.28 49.76
C LYS A 152 9.17 -24.51 48.96
N ASP A 153 8.32 -25.00 48.04
CA ASP A 153 8.70 -26.05 47.10
C ASP A 153 9.85 -25.58 46.20
N GLY A 154 11.04 -26.14 46.46
CA GLY A 154 12.26 -25.83 45.72
C GLY A 154 12.20 -26.25 44.25
N ASN A 155 11.47 -27.31 43.91
CA ASN A 155 11.32 -27.76 42.53
C ASN A 155 10.45 -26.78 41.74
N LEU A 156 9.33 -26.35 42.33
CA LEU A 156 8.45 -25.36 41.71
C LEU A 156 9.17 -24.02 41.50
N ARG A 157 9.97 -23.58 42.49
CA ARG A 157 10.82 -22.39 42.35
C ARG A 157 11.82 -22.54 41.20
N MET A 158 12.49 -23.70 41.10
CA MET A 158 13.43 -23.97 40.02
C MET A 158 12.74 -23.96 38.65
N GLN A 159 11.54 -24.53 38.54
CA GLN A 159 10.74 -24.51 37.30
C GLN A 159 10.30 -23.09 36.92
N ALA A 160 9.87 -22.27 37.87
CA ALA A 160 9.51 -20.87 37.61
C ALA A 160 10.72 -20.07 37.10
N LEU A 161 11.89 -20.23 37.73
CA LEU A 161 13.13 -19.58 37.28
C LEU A 161 13.60 -20.08 35.90
N PHE A 162 13.46 -21.37 35.64
CA PHE A 162 13.75 -21.94 34.33
C PHE A 162 12.82 -21.38 33.25
N ASN A 163 11.51 -21.32 33.51
CA ASN A 163 10.54 -20.75 32.58
C ASN A 163 10.71 -19.25 32.38
N LEU A 164 11.19 -18.52 33.39
CA LEU A 164 11.57 -17.12 33.27
C LEU A 164 12.72 -16.95 32.26
N ASN A 165 13.80 -17.73 32.38
CA ASN A 165 14.91 -17.70 31.42
C ASN A 165 14.50 -18.15 30.01
N ARG A 166 13.62 -19.16 29.91
CA ARG A 166 13.02 -19.58 28.63
C ARG A 166 12.22 -18.46 28.00
N LEU A 167 11.46 -17.72 28.79
CA LEU A 167 10.66 -16.61 28.31
C LEU A 167 11.53 -15.46 27.81
N GLU A 168 12.58 -15.08 28.53
CA GLU A 168 13.54 -14.07 28.07
C GLU A 168 14.18 -14.46 26.73
N SER A 169 14.62 -15.72 26.60
CA SER A 169 15.14 -16.26 25.34
C SER A 169 14.10 -16.21 24.22
N ALA A 170 12.85 -16.62 24.49
CA ALA A 170 11.77 -16.62 23.51
C ALA A 170 11.37 -15.22 23.06
N ILE A 171 11.37 -14.24 23.98
CA ILE A 171 11.17 -12.82 23.69
C ILE A 171 12.29 -12.31 22.78
N GLY A 172 13.55 -12.66 23.06
CA GLY A 172 14.70 -12.31 22.21
C GLY A 172 14.53 -12.83 20.79
N ILE A 173 14.24 -14.12 20.63
CA ILE A 173 14.02 -14.76 19.32
C ILE A 173 12.87 -14.09 18.56
N LEU A 174 11.74 -13.84 19.22
CA LEU A 174 10.60 -13.17 18.60
C LEU A 174 10.97 -11.74 18.16
N ASN A 175 11.67 -10.98 18.98
CA ASN A 175 12.09 -9.63 18.62
C ASN A 175 13.07 -9.62 17.45
N ASP A 176 14.06 -10.51 17.43
CA ASP A 176 15.02 -10.62 16.33
C ASP A 176 14.31 -11.02 15.03
N SER A 177 13.32 -11.92 15.13
CA SER A 177 12.47 -12.32 14.01
C SER A 177 11.61 -11.16 13.50
N LEU A 178 11.01 -10.37 14.39
CA LEU A 178 10.22 -9.19 14.04
C LEU A 178 11.09 -8.10 13.42
N ASP A 179 12.26 -7.79 13.99
CA ASP A 179 13.21 -6.80 13.47
C ASP A 179 13.73 -7.20 12.08
N SER A 180 14.11 -8.47 11.91
CA SER A 180 14.49 -9.01 10.60
C SER A 180 13.34 -8.91 9.60
N SER A 181 12.11 -9.21 10.02
CA SER A 181 10.94 -9.11 9.16
C SER A 181 10.66 -7.67 8.73
N ILE A 182 10.80 -6.71 9.65
CA ILE A 182 10.64 -5.28 9.40
C ILE A 182 11.67 -4.81 8.37
N LYS A 183 12.94 -5.17 8.54
CA LYS A 183 14.02 -4.83 7.58
C LYS A 183 13.74 -5.37 6.19
N VAL A 184 13.29 -6.62 6.10
CA VAL A 184 12.89 -7.22 4.83
C VAL A 184 11.70 -6.48 4.21
N ILE A 185 10.68 -6.12 5.01
CA ILE A 185 9.55 -5.30 4.52
C ILE A 185 10.03 -3.95 4.00
N ASP A 186 10.97 -3.29 4.67
CA ASP A 186 11.53 -2.01 4.22
C ASP A 186 12.29 -2.16 2.90
N GLU A 187 13.12 -3.20 2.75
CA GLU A 187 13.79 -3.53 1.49
C GLU A 187 12.79 -3.80 0.35
N GLN A 188 11.77 -4.60 0.63
CA GLN A 188 10.71 -4.87 -0.36
C GLN A 188 9.87 -3.63 -0.67
N SER A 189 9.69 -2.72 0.29
CA SER A 189 8.99 -1.45 0.07
C SER A 189 9.76 -0.55 -0.89
N LEU A 190 11.10 -0.56 -0.86
CA LEU A 190 11.91 0.15 -1.86
C LEU A 190 11.73 -0.43 -3.26
N VAL A 191 11.69 -1.76 -3.40
CA VAL A 191 11.41 -2.43 -4.67
C VAL A 191 10.04 -2.05 -5.22
N ILE A 192 9.03 -1.99 -4.34
CA ILE A 192 7.67 -1.53 -4.68
C ILE A 192 7.69 -0.07 -5.14
N ASP A 193 8.34 0.81 -4.38
CA ASP A 193 8.40 2.25 -4.68
C ASP A 193 9.11 2.53 -6.02
N ASP A 194 10.21 1.82 -6.31
CA ASP A 194 10.90 1.90 -7.61
C ASP A 194 10.02 1.43 -8.76
N ARG A 195 9.26 0.35 -8.57
CA ARG A 195 8.34 -0.17 -9.58
C ARG A 195 7.18 0.79 -9.83
N ILE A 196 6.64 1.43 -8.79
CA ILE A 196 5.64 2.49 -8.90
C ILE A 196 6.20 3.67 -9.71
N ALA A 197 7.42 4.10 -9.40
CA ALA A 197 8.07 5.19 -10.12
C ALA A 197 8.25 4.87 -11.61
N GLN A 198 8.61 3.63 -11.93
CA GLN A 198 8.72 3.17 -13.32
C GLN A 198 7.36 3.19 -14.04
N ILE A 199 6.30 2.70 -13.41
CA ILE A 199 4.94 2.72 -13.97
C ILE A 199 4.47 4.16 -14.20
N ARG A 200 4.73 5.08 -13.25
CA ARG A 200 4.42 6.51 -13.41
C ARG A 200 5.12 7.14 -14.60
N ARG A 201 6.42 6.88 -14.76
CA ARG A 201 7.19 7.38 -15.92
C ARG A 201 6.64 6.84 -17.23
N GLN A 202 6.35 5.54 -17.30
CA GLN A 202 5.77 4.93 -18.50
C GLN A 202 4.40 5.53 -18.84
N SER A 203 3.52 5.67 -17.85
CA SER A 203 2.21 6.30 -18.02
C SER A 203 2.32 7.73 -18.55
N LEU A 204 3.27 8.51 -18.03
CA LEU A 204 3.53 9.89 -18.49
C LEU A 204 3.97 9.91 -19.95
N PHE A 205 4.93 9.06 -20.33
CA PHE A 205 5.39 8.97 -21.72
C PHE A 205 4.29 8.55 -22.69
N VAL A 206 3.46 7.56 -22.31
CA VAL A 206 2.34 7.14 -23.15
C VAL A 206 1.30 8.26 -23.27
N THR A 207 0.98 8.95 -22.17
CA THR A 207 0.05 10.08 -22.18
C THR A 207 0.55 11.20 -23.09
N LEU A 208 1.82 11.60 -22.96
CA LEU A 208 2.44 12.61 -23.83
C LEU A 208 2.43 12.17 -25.30
N GLY A 209 2.74 10.90 -25.57
CA GLY A 209 2.71 10.34 -26.92
C GLY A 209 1.31 10.42 -27.54
N VAL A 210 0.28 10.07 -26.78
CA VAL A 210 -1.12 10.16 -27.24
C VAL A 210 -1.53 11.61 -27.46
N ILE A 211 -1.19 12.54 -26.57
CA ILE A 211 -1.42 13.97 -26.75
C ILE A 211 -0.74 14.47 -28.02
N ALA A 212 0.51 14.10 -28.26
CA ALA A 212 1.25 14.50 -29.46
C ALA A 212 0.57 13.99 -30.75
N VAL A 213 0.16 12.73 -30.79
CA VAL A 213 -0.60 12.15 -31.92
C VAL A 213 -1.89 12.93 -32.14
N PHE A 214 -2.62 13.25 -31.08
CA PHE A 214 -3.87 14.01 -31.17
C PHE A 214 -3.67 15.45 -31.68
N VAL A 215 -2.61 16.13 -31.25
CA VAL A 215 -2.23 17.47 -31.75
C VAL A 215 -1.93 17.42 -33.24
N VAL A 216 -1.19 16.40 -33.69
CA VAL A 216 -0.90 16.21 -35.13
C VAL A 216 -2.20 15.98 -35.91
N LEU A 217 -3.07 15.08 -35.44
CA LEU A 217 -4.35 14.79 -36.10
C LEU A 217 -5.26 16.02 -36.21
N THR A 218 -5.37 16.81 -35.14
CA THR A 218 -6.18 18.04 -35.17
C THR A 218 -5.58 19.13 -36.05
N THR A 219 -4.25 19.27 -36.06
CA THR A 219 -3.56 20.21 -36.95
C THR A 219 -3.81 19.85 -38.41
N VAL A 220 -3.66 18.57 -38.78
CA VAL A 220 -3.93 18.08 -40.14
C VAL A 220 -5.40 18.33 -40.52
N ALA A 221 -6.34 17.99 -39.63
CA ALA A 221 -7.76 18.25 -39.86
C ALA A 221 -8.05 19.76 -40.05
N ALA A 222 -7.48 20.62 -39.21
CA ALA A 222 -7.63 22.07 -39.30
C ALA A 222 -7.09 22.62 -40.63
N LEU A 223 -5.94 22.14 -41.10
CA LEU A 223 -5.37 22.52 -42.40
C LEU A 223 -6.28 22.10 -43.56
N LEU A 224 -6.82 20.88 -43.54
CA LEU A 224 -7.77 20.38 -44.55
C LEU A 224 -9.06 21.22 -44.57
N PHE A 225 -9.60 21.56 -43.40
CA PHE A 225 -10.78 22.43 -43.31
C PHE A 225 -10.50 23.85 -43.76
N SER A 226 -9.37 24.44 -43.39
CA SER A 226 -8.95 25.78 -43.82
C SER A 226 -8.89 25.88 -45.35
N GLY A 227 -8.26 24.91 -46.02
CA GLY A 227 -8.20 24.87 -47.48
C GLY A 227 -9.58 24.81 -48.14
N THR A 228 -10.51 24.02 -47.60
CA THR A 228 -11.88 23.96 -48.13
C THR A 228 -12.71 25.22 -47.85
N ILE A 229 -12.54 25.86 -46.68
CA ILE A 229 -13.22 27.13 -46.36
C ILE A 229 -12.69 28.25 -47.24
N ALA A 230 -11.37 28.35 -47.41
CA ALA A 230 -10.75 29.35 -48.28
C ALA A 230 -11.28 29.26 -49.71
N ARG A 231 -11.37 28.06 -50.29
CA ARG A 231 -11.97 27.85 -51.62
C ARG A 231 -13.44 28.28 -51.68
N SER A 232 -14.24 27.92 -50.66
CA SER A 232 -15.65 28.35 -50.60
C SER A 232 -15.79 29.88 -50.48
N VAL A 233 -14.93 30.55 -49.70
CA VAL A 233 -14.94 32.02 -49.60
C VAL A 233 -14.54 32.65 -50.93
N VAL A 234 -13.50 32.13 -51.59
CA VAL A 234 -13.07 32.61 -52.91
C VAL A 234 -14.18 32.44 -53.94
N SER A 235 -14.93 31.32 -53.95
CA SER A 235 -16.04 31.14 -54.89
C SER A 235 -17.20 32.10 -54.60
N ILE A 236 -17.52 32.36 -53.33
CA ILE A 236 -18.54 33.34 -52.95
C ILE A 236 -18.14 34.74 -53.39
N VAL A 237 -16.89 35.15 -53.13
CA VAL A 237 -16.36 36.45 -53.56
C VAL A 237 -16.36 36.57 -55.08
N GLY A 238 -15.96 35.50 -55.78
CA GLY A 238 -16.02 35.41 -57.24
C GLY A 238 -17.44 35.60 -57.76
N GLY A 239 -18.40 34.84 -57.25
CA GLY A 239 -19.81 34.94 -57.66
C GLY A 239 -20.42 36.31 -57.38
N ILE A 240 -20.11 36.94 -56.23
CA ILE A 240 -20.54 38.32 -55.92
C ILE A 240 -19.96 39.31 -56.94
N ARG A 241 -18.70 39.12 -57.34
CA ARG A 241 -18.03 40.00 -58.30
C ARG A 241 -18.66 39.85 -59.70
N SER A 242 -18.91 38.63 -60.15
CA SER A 242 -19.63 38.34 -61.41
C SER A 242 -21.04 38.94 -61.43
N LEU A 243 -21.77 38.81 -60.32
CA LEU A 243 -23.07 39.46 -60.12
C LEU A 243 -22.98 40.99 -60.19
N SER A 244 -21.93 41.58 -59.61
CA SER A 244 -21.69 43.03 -59.68
C SER A 244 -21.31 43.52 -61.08
N GLU A 245 -20.73 42.64 -61.90
CA GLU A 245 -20.38 42.88 -63.30
C GLU A 245 -21.56 42.65 -64.26
N GLY A 246 -22.73 42.26 -63.74
CA GLY A 246 -23.97 42.12 -64.49
C GLY A 246 -24.19 40.74 -65.10
N ASP A 247 -23.36 39.75 -64.76
CA ASP A 247 -23.58 38.36 -65.15
C ASP A 247 -24.56 37.68 -64.17
N LEU A 248 -25.79 37.49 -64.63
CA LEU A 248 -26.87 36.85 -63.88
C LEU A 248 -26.94 35.33 -64.14
N THR A 249 -26.03 34.75 -64.93
CA THR A 249 -26.01 33.31 -65.26
C THR A 249 -25.23 32.45 -64.25
N VAL A 250 -24.77 33.06 -63.16
CA VAL A 250 -23.96 32.39 -62.14
C VAL A 250 -24.84 31.48 -61.27
N GLU A 251 -24.76 30.16 -61.50
CA GLU A 251 -25.23 29.10 -60.58
C GLU A 251 -24.25 28.82 -59.44
#